data_AF-A0A924DQF2-F1
#
_entry.id   AF-A0A924DQF2-F1
#
_cell.length_a   1.000
_cell.length_b   1.000
_cell.length_c   1.000
_cell.angle_alpha   90.00
_cell.angle_beta   90.00
_cell.angle_gamma   90.00
#
_symmetry.space_group_name_H-M   'P 1'
#
loop_
_entity.id
_entity.type
_entity.pdbx_description
1 polymer ?
#
loop_
_entity_poly.entity_id
_entity_poly.type
_entity_poly.pdbx_seq_one_letter_code
_entity_poly.pdbx_strand_id
1 'polypeptide(L)'
;MTKKFVSALLLSLFSFLPAKSFAFHSVTEILPDNKILICKDFNQVRVGNKVEIYSKKLPHSRGGIELVKADELTLPSEGQKVDLYHREFHRIGKRLKYHDEKISSATVISLKLEGKDRKILAKGNSRSSMLSEKNKKISGDEAVVLQKNCIVVSPDNNIKINELSTVVF
;
A
#
# COMPACT_ATOMS: atom_id res chain seq x y z
N MET A 1 18.24 45.84 25.21
CA MET A 1 17.59 46.08 23.90
C MET A 1 18.30 45.20 22.87
N THR A 2 17.53 44.32 22.19
CA THR A 2 17.70 43.77 20.81
C THR A 2 19.09 43.31 20.30
N LYS A 3 19.29 42.18 19.62
CA LYS A 3 18.44 41.12 19.05
C LYS A 3 19.37 39.95 18.69
N LYS A 4 18.95 38.72 19.00
CA LYS A 4 19.60 37.47 18.60
C LYS A 4 19.42 37.26 17.09
N PHE A 5 20.51 37.15 16.34
CA PHE A 5 20.51 36.62 14.96
C PHE A 5 21.07 35.20 15.01
N VAL A 6 20.18 34.22 15.16
CA VAL A 6 20.45 32.82 14.80
C VAL A 6 19.27 32.41 13.94
N SER A 7 19.30 32.83 12.69
CA SER A 7 18.30 32.49 11.69
C SER A 7 18.96 31.63 10.62
N ALA A 8 18.26 30.55 10.27
CA ALA A 8 18.36 29.85 9.00
C ALA A 8 19.56 28.90 8.75
N LEU A 9 19.89 28.00 9.68
CA LEU A 9 20.73 26.83 9.35
C LEU A 9 20.18 25.47 9.85
N LEU A 10 18.87 25.38 10.10
CA LEU A 10 18.26 24.16 10.66
C LEU A 10 17.06 23.63 9.86
N LEU A 11 16.85 24.11 8.63
CA LEU A 11 15.70 23.71 7.80
C LEU A 11 16.02 22.86 6.55
N SER A 12 17.27 22.49 6.27
CA SER A 12 17.62 21.78 5.03
C SER A 12 18.05 20.32 5.17
N LEU A 13 17.99 19.73 6.36
CA LEU A 13 18.43 18.34 6.59
C LEU A 13 17.30 17.29 6.62
N PHE A 14 16.04 17.69 6.36
CA PHE A 14 14.91 16.75 6.32
C PHE A 14 14.62 16.16 4.92
N SER A 15 15.44 16.44 3.91
CA SER A 15 15.11 16.15 2.51
C SER A 15 15.87 14.97 1.88
N PHE A 16 16.48 14.06 2.65
CA PHE A 16 17.20 12.91 2.06
C PHE A 16 17.10 11.62 2.89
N LEU A 17 15.97 11.37 3.55
CA LEU A 17 15.62 9.96 3.73
C LEU A 17 15.13 9.50 2.35
N PRO A 18 15.83 8.58 1.65
CA PRO A 18 15.25 7.98 0.47
C PRO A 18 13.92 7.40 0.92
N ALA A 19 12.82 7.94 0.38
CA ALA A 19 11.53 7.32 0.55
C ALA A 19 11.71 5.92 -0.05
N LYS A 20 11.97 4.92 0.81
CA LYS A 20 12.11 3.54 0.38
C LYS A 20 10.86 3.24 -0.44
N SER A 21 11.03 3.14 -1.74
CA SER A 21 9.97 2.90 -2.69
C SER A 21 9.58 1.44 -2.53
N PHE A 22 8.40 1.19 -1.98
CA PHE A 22 7.93 -0.18 -1.76
C PHE A 22 6.81 -0.49 -2.76
N ALA A 23 7.03 -1.45 -3.66
CA ALA A 23 6.00 -1.95 -4.57
C ALA A 23 5.02 -2.84 -3.79
N PHE A 24 3.71 -2.66 -4.01
CA PHE A 24 2.68 -3.59 -3.52
C PHE A 24 2.87 -3.92 -2.02
N HIS A 25 3.05 -2.87 -1.23
CA HIS A 25 3.45 -3.03 0.16
C HIS A 25 2.29 -2.84 1.12
N SER A 26 1.18 -2.24 0.70
CA SER A 26 0.03 -2.00 1.58
C SER A 26 -1.05 -3.06 1.39
N VAL A 27 -1.56 -3.57 2.51
CA VAL A 27 -2.74 -4.44 2.48
C VAL A 27 -3.92 -3.62 1.96
N THR A 28 -4.46 -4.00 0.80
CA THR A 28 -5.59 -3.29 0.18
C THR A 28 -6.91 -3.82 0.72
N GLU A 29 -7.03 -5.14 0.81
CA GLU A 29 -8.25 -5.78 1.25
C GLU A 29 -8.00 -7.18 1.81
N ILE A 30 -8.89 -7.59 2.69
CA ILE A 30 -8.96 -8.94 3.25
C ILE A 30 -10.20 -9.61 2.67
N LEU A 31 -10.00 -10.70 1.93
CA LEU A 31 -11.08 -11.47 1.34
C LEU A 31 -11.76 -12.36 2.40
N PRO A 32 -13.04 -12.76 2.20
CA PRO A 32 -13.79 -13.58 3.16
C PRO A 32 -13.15 -14.94 3.48
N ASP A 33 -12.28 -15.45 2.62
CA ASP A 33 -11.53 -16.70 2.79
C ASP A 33 -10.16 -16.48 3.46
N ASN A 34 -10.00 -15.38 4.20
CA ASN A 34 -8.77 -14.95 4.90
C ASN A 34 -7.55 -14.74 3.99
N LYS A 35 -7.75 -14.64 2.68
CA LYS A 35 -6.70 -14.25 1.75
C LYS A 35 -6.56 -12.74 1.73
N ILE A 36 -5.34 -12.27 1.49
CA ILE A 36 -5.02 -10.85 1.50
C ILE A 36 -4.77 -10.41 0.06
N LEU A 37 -5.49 -9.38 -0.36
CA LEU A 37 -5.33 -8.72 -1.65
C LEU A 37 -4.45 -7.49 -1.48
N ILE A 38 -3.38 -7.43 -2.27
CA ILE A 38 -2.37 -6.38 -2.19
C ILE A 38 -2.25 -5.76 -3.58
N CYS A 39 -2.65 -4.51 -3.72
CA CYS A 39 -2.68 -3.81 -4.99
C CYS A 39 -1.58 -2.76 -5.09
N LYS A 40 -1.24 -2.42 -6.34
CA LYS A 40 -0.29 -1.36 -6.66
C LYS A 40 -0.78 0.00 -6.17
N ASP A 41 0.15 0.86 -5.78
CA ASP A 41 -0.15 2.27 -5.53
C ASP A 41 -0.33 3.05 -6.84
N PHE A 42 -0.87 4.27 -6.73
CA PHE A 42 -1.16 5.14 -7.87
C PHE A 42 0.08 5.51 -8.70
N ASN A 43 1.27 5.50 -8.10
CA ASN A 43 2.54 5.82 -8.74
C ASN A 43 3.31 4.58 -9.22
N GLN A 44 2.64 3.42 -9.28
CA GLN A 44 3.25 2.15 -9.66
C GLN A 44 2.65 1.63 -10.97
N VAL A 45 3.49 1.07 -11.83
CA VAL A 45 3.10 0.44 -13.10
C VAL A 45 3.65 -0.97 -13.14
N ARG A 46 2.78 -1.96 -13.35
CA ARG A 46 3.20 -3.36 -13.52
C ARG A 46 3.60 -3.60 -14.97
N VAL A 47 4.81 -4.10 -15.18
CA VAL A 47 5.38 -4.48 -16.48
C VAL A 47 5.88 -5.91 -16.39
N GLY A 48 5.06 -6.86 -16.86
CA GLY A 48 5.35 -8.29 -16.70
C GLY A 48 5.40 -8.73 -15.24
N ASN A 49 6.55 -9.27 -14.82
CA ASN A 49 6.83 -9.67 -13.43
C ASN A 49 7.47 -8.55 -12.59
N LYS A 50 7.57 -7.33 -13.12
CA LYS A 50 8.18 -6.19 -12.43
C LYS A 50 7.17 -5.08 -12.17
N VAL A 51 7.53 -4.20 -11.25
CA VAL A 51 6.81 -2.98 -10.92
C VAL A 51 7.76 -1.80 -11.01
N GLU A 52 7.45 -0.89 -11.91
CA GLU A 52 8.11 0.39 -12.03
C GLU A 52 7.46 1.38 -11.07
N ILE A 53 8.28 2.09 -10.30
CA ILE A 53 7.82 3.08 -9.32
C ILE A 53 8.20 4.45 -9.82
N TYR A 54 7.23 5.36 -9.88
CA TYR A 54 7.42 6.73 -10.35
C TYR A 54 7.38 7.72 -9.19
N SER A 55 8.21 8.75 -9.30
CA SER A 55 8.20 9.89 -8.39
C SER A 55 7.80 11.16 -9.15
N LYS A 56 7.10 12.05 -8.46
CA LYS A 56 6.79 13.37 -8.99
C LYS A 56 8.02 14.24 -8.82
N LYS A 57 8.62 14.67 -9.92
CA LYS A 57 9.67 15.68 -9.93
C LYS A 57 9.00 17.04 -10.13
N LEU A 58 9.20 17.96 -9.19
CA LEU A 58 8.83 19.36 -9.38
C LEU A 58 9.94 20.01 -10.23
N PRO A 59 9.68 20.39 -11.48
CA PRO A 59 10.66 21.11 -12.28
C PRO A 59 10.93 22.48 -11.67
N HIS A 60 12.14 23.00 -11.88
CA HIS A 60 12.52 24.34 -11.44
C HIS A 60 11.83 25.45 -12.24
N SER A 61 11.10 25.12 -13.30
CA SER A 61 10.33 26.03 -14.14
C SER A 61 8.84 25.69 -14.11
N ARG A 62 7.97 26.61 -14.55
CA ARG A 62 6.48 26.49 -14.55
C ARG A 62 5.91 25.33 -15.41
N GLY A 63 6.73 24.39 -15.85
CA GLY A 63 6.39 23.31 -16.78
C GLY A 63 5.82 22.06 -16.08
N GLY A 64 4.67 22.18 -15.41
CA GLY A 64 3.89 21.01 -14.95
C GLY A 64 4.60 20.07 -13.96
N ILE A 65 3.96 18.94 -13.66
CA ILE A 65 4.55 17.86 -12.83
C ILE A 65 5.10 16.81 -13.79
N GLU A 66 6.39 16.49 -13.71
CA GLU A 66 7.01 15.41 -14.46
C GLU A 66 7.04 14.14 -13.60
N LEU A 67 6.64 13.00 -14.18
CA LEU A 67 6.79 11.69 -13.54
C LEU A 67 8.09 11.05 -14.03
N VAL A 68 9.02 10.80 -13.11
CA VAL A 68 10.30 10.17 -13.41
C VAL A 68 10.34 8.81 -12.73
N LYS A 69 10.74 7.76 -13.47
CA LYS A 69 10.97 6.43 -12.91
C LYS A 69 12.03 6.53 -11.81
N ALA A 70 11.63 6.20 -10.60
CA ALA A 70 12.46 6.26 -9.41
C ALA A 70 13.11 4.90 -9.11
N ASP A 71 12.38 3.81 -9.35
CA ASP A 71 12.80 2.46 -8.97
C ASP A 71 12.12 1.38 -9.81
N GLU A 72 12.63 0.16 -9.74
CA GLU A 72 12.07 -1.05 -10.34
C GLU A 72 12.24 -2.25 -9.40
N LEU A 73 11.14 -2.89 -9.05
CA LEU A 73 11.13 -4.06 -8.17
C LEU A 73 10.54 -5.28 -8.87
N THR A 74 11.09 -6.46 -8.58
CA THR A 74 10.55 -7.73 -9.08
C THR A 74 9.45 -8.21 -8.13
N LEU A 75 8.29 -8.56 -8.66
CA LEU A 75 7.19 -9.11 -7.86
C LEU A 75 7.51 -10.57 -7.48
N PRO A 76 7.04 -10.99 -6.29
CA PRO A 76 7.20 -12.36 -5.88
C PRO A 76 6.37 -13.30 -6.77
N SER A 77 6.95 -14.44 -7.09
CA SER A 77 6.30 -15.50 -7.87
C SER A 77 5.34 -16.33 -7.02
N GLU A 78 4.42 -17.04 -7.66
CA GLU A 78 3.53 -17.99 -6.96
C GLU A 78 4.35 -19.02 -6.17
N GLY A 79 3.94 -19.28 -4.93
CA GLY A 79 4.64 -20.15 -3.98
C GLY A 79 5.74 -19.47 -3.16
N GLN A 80 6.16 -18.24 -3.50
CA GLN A 80 7.12 -17.51 -2.68
C GLN A 80 6.49 -16.98 -1.39
N LYS A 81 7.30 -16.90 -0.33
CA LYS A 81 6.89 -16.32 0.94
C LYS A 81 7.18 -14.82 0.97
N VAL A 82 6.26 -14.09 1.57
CA VAL A 82 6.39 -12.67 1.88
C VAL A 82 6.18 -12.47 3.37
N ASP A 83 6.80 -11.44 3.92
CA ASP A 83 6.66 -11.10 5.32
C ASP A 83 5.53 -10.09 5.51
N LEU A 84 4.75 -10.30 6.58
CA LEU A 84 3.63 -9.48 6.97
C LEU A 84 3.99 -8.66 8.22
N TYR A 85 3.78 -7.35 8.15
CA TYR A 85 4.16 -6.40 9.19
C TYR A 85 2.96 -5.57 9.68
N HIS A 86 3.00 -5.25 10.97
CA HIS A 86 2.22 -4.20 11.61
C HIS A 86 3.07 -2.93 11.68
N ARG A 87 2.56 -1.85 11.10
CA ARG A 87 3.20 -0.53 11.12
C ARG A 87 2.25 0.51 11.68
N GLU A 88 2.64 1.11 12.79
CA GLU A 88 1.89 2.18 13.43
C GLU A 88 2.76 3.40 13.70
N PHE A 89 2.13 4.58 13.57
CA PHE A 89 2.73 5.85 13.94
C PHE A 89 1.99 6.41 15.14
N HIS A 90 2.64 6.44 16.30
CA HIS A 90 2.09 7.06 17.49
C HIS A 90 2.67 8.46 17.68
N ARG A 91 1.79 9.43 17.92
CA ARG A 91 2.21 10.75 18.37
C ARG A 91 2.16 10.81 19.90
N ILE A 92 3.33 10.84 20.54
CA ILE A 92 3.43 10.98 22.00
C ILE A 92 3.95 12.40 22.28
N GLY A 93 3.01 13.30 22.61
CA GLY A 93 3.27 14.73 22.76
C GLY A 93 3.75 15.37 21.44
N LYS A 94 5.00 15.87 21.43
CA LYS A 94 5.63 16.46 20.24
C LYS A 94 6.46 15.48 19.42
N ARG A 95 6.65 14.24 19.89
CA ARG A 95 7.47 13.23 19.21
C ARG A 95 6.58 12.27 18.42
N LEU A 96 6.99 11.95 17.20
CA LEU A 96 6.45 10.85 16.41
C LEU A 96 7.26 9.59 16.75
N LYS A 97 6.60 8.50 17.12
CA LYS A 97 7.20 7.20 17.36
C LYS A 97 6.69 6.24 16.29
N TYR A 98 7.62 5.55 15.64
CA TYR A 98 7.31 4.55 14.62
C TYR A 98 7.44 3.16 15.25
N HIS A 99 6.42 2.34 15.05
CA HIS A 99 6.37 0.94 15.44
C HIS A 99 6.31 0.08 14.18
N ASP A 100 7.19 -0.93 14.10
CA ASP A 100 7.28 -1.86 12.97
C ASP A 100 7.56 -3.25 13.53
N GLU A 101 6.58 -4.13 13.46
CA GLU A 101 6.65 -5.47 14.02
C GLU A 101 6.25 -6.50 12.96
N LYS A 102 7.08 -7.54 12.80
CA LYS A 102 6.75 -8.67 11.93
C LYS A 102 5.70 -9.53 12.62
N ILE A 103 4.51 -9.62 12.04
CA ILE A 103 3.42 -10.43 12.58
C ILE A 103 3.56 -11.89 12.11
N SER A 104 3.83 -12.11 10.83
CA SER A 104 3.85 -13.46 10.24
C SER A 104 4.50 -13.47 8.84
N SER A 105 4.45 -14.61 8.17
CA SER A 105 4.62 -14.76 6.73
C SER A 105 3.30 -15.12 6.03
N ALA A 106 3.26 -14.88 4.72
CA ALA A 106 2.22 -15.33 3.82
C ALA A 106 2.84 -15.89 2.54
N THR A 107 2.14 -16.80 1.88
CA THR A 107 2.56 -17.40 0.61
C THR A 107 1.79 -16.77 -0.55
N VAL A 108 2.48 -16.36 -1.61
CA VAL A 108 1.86 -15.84 -2.83
C VAL A 108 1.12 -16.97 -3.54
N ILE A 109 -0.13 -16.73 -3.91
CA ILE A 109 -1.00 -17.71 -4.56
C ILE A 109 -1.57 -17.17 -5.87
N SER A 110 -1.96 -18.07 -6.77
CA SER A 110 -2.60 -17.69 -8.03
C SER A 110 -3.84 -16.84 -7.84
N LEU A 111 -3.94 -15.79 -8.66
CA LEU A 111 -4.99 -14.80 -8.59
C LEU A 111 -6.23 -15.24 -9.38
N LYS A 112 -6.87 -16.31 -8.91
CA LYS A 112 -8.18 -16.77 -9.41
C LYS A 112 -9.26 -16.17 -8.51
N LEU A 113 -9.73 -14.97 -8.89
CA LEU A 113 -10.69 -14.18 -8.10
C LEU A 113 -12.10 -14.15 -8.66
N GLU A 114 -12.30 -14.55 -9.92
CA GLU A 114 -13.62 -14.53 -10.54
C GLU A 114 -14.62 -15.39 -9.75
N GLY A 115 -15.80 -14.82 -9.50
CA GLY A 115 -16.87 -15.47 -8.76
C GLY A 115 -16.66 -15.53 -7.24
N LYS A 116 -15.51 -15.08 -6.71
CA LYS A 116 -15.29 -14.97 -5.27
C LYS A 116 -16.07 -13.81 -4.67
N ASP A 117 -16.48 -14.00 -3.42
CA ASP A 117 -17.11 -12.95 -2.64
C ASP A 117 -16.06 -11.95 -2.15
N ARG A 118 -16.45 -10.67 -2.18
CA ARG A 118 -15.68 -9.54 -1.72
C ARG A 118 -16.60 -8.62 -0.92
N LYS A 119 -16.07 -8.06 0.17
CA LYS A 119 -16.81 -7.08 0.97
C LYS A 119 -16.60 -5.70 0.37
N ILE A 120 -17.68 -5.07 -0.06
CA ILE A 120 -17.65 -3.68 -0.52
C ILE A 120 -18.45 -2.79 0.42
N LEU A 121 -17.97 -1.57 0.60
CA LEU A 121 -18.76 -0.51 1.24
C LEU A 121 -19.68 0.09 0.19
N ALA A 122 -20.98 -0.15 0.35
CA ALA A 122 -22.01 0.45 -0.49
C ALA A 122 -22.62 1.65 0.24
N LYS A 123 -22.79 2.76 -0.49
CA LYS A 123 -23.59 3.89 -0.03
C LYS A 123 -25.03 3.41 0.15
N GLY A 124 -25.62 3.67 1.31
CA GLY A 124 -27.03 3.35 1.52
C GLY A 124 -27.94 4.23 0.66
N ASN A 125 -29.21 3.85 0.57
CA ASN A 125 -30.18 4.50 -0.32
C ASN A 125 -30.69 5.86 0.19
N SER A 126 -30.30 6.31 1.40
CA SER A 126 -30.77 7.58 1.95
C SER A 126 -29.69 8.67 1.94
N ARG A 127 -30.14 9.94 1.87
CA ARG A 127 -29.28 11.15 1.86
C ARG A 127 -28.32 11.25 3.06
N SER A 128 -28.57 10.53 4.16
CA SER A 128 -27.72 10.49 5.35
C SER A 128 -27.20 9.08 5.70
N SER A 129 -27.29 8.11 4.80
CA SER A 129 -26.98 6.73 5.14
C SER A 129 -25.48 6.49 5.37
N MET A 130 -25.21 5.90 6.53
CA MET A 130 -23.96 5.26 6.89
C MET A 130 -23.57 4.24 5.81
N LEU A 131 -22.28 4.10 5.51
CA LEU A 131 -21.78 3.08 4.59
C LEU A 131 -22.16 1.70 5.15
N SER A 132 -22.78 0.86 4.31
CA SER A 132 -23.14 -0.52 4.67
C SER A 132 -22.21 -1.50 3.97
N GLU A 133 -21.69 -2.48 4.70
CA GLU A 133 -20.96 -3.60 4.09
C GLU A 133 -21.93 -4.49 3.32
N LYS A 134 -21.60 -4.79 2.07
CA LYS A 134 -22.31 -5.78 1.25
C LYS A 134 -21.31 -6.76 0.64
N ASN A 135 -21.71 -8.02 0.55
CA ASN A 135 -20.98 -9.01 -0.23
C ASN A 135 -21.32 -8.82 -1.71
N LYS A 136 -20.31 -8.69 -2.55
CA LYS A 136 -20.43 -8.64 -4.01
C LYS A 136 -19.50 -9.70 -4.59
N LYS A 137 -19.98 -10.44 -5.59
CA LYS A 137 -19.14 -11.33 -6.38
C LYS A 137 -18.27 -10.52 -7.34
N ILE A 138 -16.99 -10.89 -7.41
CA ILE A 138 -16.05 -10.32 -8.37
C ILE A 138 -16.44 -10.80 -9.76
N SER A 139 -16.77 -9.86 -10.65
CA SER A 139 -17.07 -10.15 -12.06
C SER A 139 -15.80 -10.49 -12.85
N GLY A 140 -15.94 -11.09 -14.03
CA GLY A 140 -14.80 -11.38 -14.93
C GLY A 140 -13.96 -10.14 -15.23
N ASP A 141 -14.61 -9.03 -15.62
CA ASP A 141 -13.91 -7.76 -15.91
C ASP A 141 -13.16 -7.22 -14.68
N GLU A 142 -13.77 -7.31 -13.49
CA GLU A 142 -13.13 -6.89 -12.24
C GLU A 142 -11.93 -7.79 -11.91
N ALA A 143 -12.05 -9.10 -12.13
CA ALA A 143 -10.96 -10.05 -11.93
C ALA A 143 -9.76 -9.75 -12.83
N VAL A 144 -9.98 -9.39 -14.11
CA VAL A 144 -8.91 -9.00 -15.04
C VAL A 144 -8.17 -7.76 -14.54
N VAL A 145 -8.91 -6.75 -14.07
CA VAL A 145 -8.33 -5.52 -13.51
C VAL A 145 -7.52 -5.83 -12.25
N LEU A 146 -8.02 -6.69 -11.37
CA LEU A 146 -7.32 -7.11 -10.16
C LEU A 146 -6.06 -7.93 -10.48
N GLN A 147 -6.09 -8.82 -11.47
CA GLN A 147 -4.90 -9.56 -11.94
C GLN A 147 -3.80 -8.65 -12.46
N LYS A 148 -4.17 -7.59 -13.17
CA LYS A 148 -3.21 -6.62 -13.68
C LYS A 148 -2.55 -5.81 -12.56
N ASN A 149 -3.29 -5.51 -11.49
CA ASN A 149 -2.89 -4.49 -10.52
C ASN A 149 -2.59 -5.01 -9.12
N CYS A 150 -2.85 -6.29 -8.84
CA CYS A 150 -2.75 -6.84 -7.49
C CYS A 150 -2.05 -8.21 -7.48
N ILE A 151 -1.63 -8.61 -6.28
CA ILE A 151 -1.22 -9.96 -5.92
C ILE A 151 -2.11 -10.45 -4.78
N VAL A 152 -2.24 -11.77 -4.64
CA VAL A 152 -2.98 -12.39 -3.53
C VAL A 152 -2.02 -13.25 -2.74
N VAL A 153 -2.07 -13.12 -1.42
CA VAL A 153 -1.26 -13.90 -0.50
C VAL A 153 -2.16 -14.62 0.50
N SER A 154 -1.76 -15.83 0.87
CA SER A 154 -2.40 -16.63 1.90
C SER A 154 -1.51 -16.63 3.15
N PRO A 155 -1.96 -16.07 4.28
CA PRO A 155 -1.16 -16.09 5.52
C PRO A 155 -0.92 -17.53 6.01
N ASP A 156 0.27 -17.78 6.57
CA ASP A 156 0.66 -19.12 7.04
C ASP A 156 -0.05 -19.52 8.36
N ASN A 157 -0.55 -18.55 9.14
CA ASN A 157 -1.20 -18.73 10.44
C ASN A 157 -2.58 -18.03 10.48
N ASN A 158 -3.42 -18.40 11.46
CA ASN A 158 -4.68 -17.69 11.79
C ASN A 158 -4.39 -16.33 12.47
N ILE A 159 -3.83 -15.40 11.71
CA ILE A 159 -3.50 -14.05 12.16
C ILE A 159 -4.80 -13.26 12.34
N LYS A 160 -4.87 -12.42 13.37
CA LYS A 160 -5.88 -11.36 13.44
C LYS A 160 -5.54 -10.30 12.40
N ILE A 161 -6.15 -10.43 11.22
CA ILE A 161 -5.82 -9.65 10.02
C ILE A 161 -6.09 -8.13 10.22
N ASN A 162 -6.85 -7.77 11.25
CA ASN A 162 -7.17 -6.38 11.61
C ASN A 162 -5.95 -5.53 12.00
N GLU A 163 -4.80 -6.15 12.32
CA GLU A 163 -3.56 -5.46 12.67
C GLU A 163 -2.58 -5.39 11.49
N LEU A 164 -2.91 -5.96 10.33
CA LEU A 164 -2.00 -5.99 9.20
C LEU A 164 -2.06 -4.69 8.39
N SER A 165 -0.91 -4.04 8.25
CA SER A 165 -0.79 -2.81 7.47
C SER A 165 0.07 -3.00 6.22
N THR A 166 1.09 -3.88 6.30
CA THR A 166 2.16 -3.88 5.30
C THR A 166 2.69 -5.27 4.97
N VAL A 167 3.14 -5.44 3.73
CA VAL A 167 3.81 -6.62 3.20
C VAL A 167 5.18 -6.22 2.66
N VAL A 168 6.18 -7.04 2.95
CA VAL A 168 7.57 -6.86 2.51
C VAL A 168 8.04 -8.14 1.84
N PHE A 169 8.65 -8.00 0.67
CA PHE A 169 9.26 -9.07 -0.11
C PHE A 169 10.59 -8.61 -0.70
#